data_AF-X1SYP4-F1
#
_entry.id   AF-X1SYP4-F1
#
_cell.length_a   1.000
_cell.length_b   1.000
_cell.length_c   1.000
_cell.angle_alpha   90.00
_cell.angle_beta   90.00
_cell.angle_gamma   90.00
#
_symmetry.space_group_name_H-M   'P 1'
#
loop_
_entity.id
_entity.type
_entity.pdbx_description
1 polymer ?
#
loop_
_entity_poly.entity_id
_entity_poly.type
_entity_poly.pdbx_seq_one_letter_code
_entity_poly.pdbx_strand_id
1 'polypeptide(L)'
;VKFLGYRKVVFLEKEIPSNKDTKTLPPLTKNQVLELIELIPQQHFTKPPPRYTEASLVKTLEEYGIGRPSTYAAIISVLQERDYVRLESRKFIPQEIGMVVNKLLKDHFSQYVDYQFTARIEEELDDIARGEVGWKPAVQN
;
A
#
# COMPACT_ATOMS: atom_id res chain seq x y z
N VAL A 1 -13.38 4.49 -26.22
CA VAL A 1 -12.08 5.22 -26.21
C VAL A 1 -11.70 5.51 -27.66
N LYS A 2 -11.43 6.78 -28.05
CA LYS A 2 -11.13 7.12 -29.46
C LYS A 2 -9.66 6.93 -29.86
N PHE A 3 -8.73 6.85 -28.92
CA PHE A 3 -7.32 6.58 -29.22
C PHE A 3 -6.69 5.74 -28.10
N LEU A 4 -6.03 4.64 -28.48
CA LEU A 4 -5.53 3.62 -27.52
C LEU A 4 -4.13 3.94 -26.97
N GLY A 5 -3.29 4.72 -27.68
CA GLY A 5 -1.99 5.16 -27.20
C GLY A 5 -1.10 4.03 -26.63
N TYR A 6 -0.47 4.28 -25.48
CA TYR A 6 0.42 3.32 -24.80
C TYR A 6 -0.26 2.02 -24.35
N ARG A 7 -1.61 1.98 -24.26
CA ARG A 7 -2.37 0.75 -23.95
C ARG A 7 -2.25 -0.31 -25.05
N LYS A 8 -1.76 0.04 -26.25
CA LYS A 8 -1.46 -0.94 -27.32
C LYS A 8 -0.20 -1.77 -27.01
N VAL A 9 0.72 -1.23 -26.23
CA VAL A 9 2.04 -1.85 -25.95
C VAL A 9 2.09 -2.42 -24.54
N VAL A 10 1.49 -1.74 -23.56
CA VAL A 10 1.47 -2.19 -22.17
C VAL A 10 0.13 -2.86 -21.87
N PHE A 11 0.10 -4.19 -21.97
CA PHE A 11 -0.94 -4.99 -21.33
C PHE A 11 -0.63 -5.03 -19.83
N LEU A 12 -1.11 -4.02 -19.09
CA LEU A 12 -1.04 -4.07 -17.62
C LEU A 12 -1.92 -5.24 -17.16
N GLU A 13 -1.32 -6.36 -16.75
CA GLU A 13 -1.99 -7.53 -16.16
C GLU A 13 -2.75 -7.23 -14.84
N LYS A 14 -2.82 -5.95 -14.44
CA LYS A 14 -3.79 -5.45 -13.47
C LYS A 14 -4.98 -4.83 -14.17
N GLU A 15 -5.72 -5.63 -14.92
CA GLU A 15 -7.17 -5.49 -14.85
C GLU A 15 -7.61 -6.08 -13.49
N ILE A 16 -7.44 -5.29 -12.42
CA ILE A 16 -8.52 -5.22 -11.43
C ILE A 16 -9.77 -5.05 -12.29
N PRO A 17 -10.85 -5.82 -12.13
CA PRO A 17 -12.07 -5.63 -12.91
C PRO A 17 -12.61 -4.25 -12.55
N SER A 18 -12.06 -3.23 -13.20
CA SER A 18 -12.62 -1.93 -13.35
C SER A 18 -13.84 -2.26 -14.16
N ASN A 19 -15.00 -2.23 -13.50
CA ASN A 19 -16.33 -2.26 -14.09
C ASN A 19 -16.54 -0.99 -14.93
N LYS A 20 -15.56 -0.71 -15.77
CA LYS A 20 -15.41 0.27 -16.82
C LYS A 20 -15.03 -0.51 -18.08
N ASP A 21 -15.75 -1.59 -18.35
CA ASP A 21 -16.38 -1.66 -19.66
C ASP A 21 -16.92 -0.26 -19.90
N THR A 22 -16.38 0.45 -20.88
CA THR A 22 -16.88 1.76 -21.25
C THR A 22 -18.30 1.54 -21.75
N LYS A 23 -19.26 1.47 -20.81
CA LYS A 23 -20.69 1.42 -21.07
C LYS A 23 -20.97 2.69 -21.85
N THR A 24 -21.04 2.53 -23.15
CA THR A 24 -21.28 3.62 -24.06
C THR A 24 -22.73 3.98 -23.84
N LEU A 25 -22.96 5.12 -23.21
CA LEU A 25 -24.30 5.63 -23.02
C LEU A 25 -24.84 6.07 -24.40
N PRO A 26 -26.11 5.78 -24.71
CA PRO A 26 -26.73 6.29 -25.93
C PRO A 26 -26.79 7.83 -25.88
N PRO A 27 -26.79 8.52 -27.03
CA PRO A 27 -27.01 9.95 -27.07
C PRO A 27 -28.42 10.27 -26.54
N LEU A 28 -28.51 11.19 -25.57
CA LEU A 28 -29.75 11.65 -24.97
C LEU A 28 -29.89 13.17 -25.13
N THR A 29 -31.11 13.66 -25.31
CA THR A 29 -31.41 15.11 -25.31
C THR A 29 -31.96 15.56 -23.96
N LYS A 30 -31.76 16.85 -23.63
CA LYS A 30 -32.30 17.42 -22.38
C LYS A 30 -33.83 17.30 -22.38
N ASN A 31 -34.39 16.77 -21.29
CA ASN A 31 -35.83 16.49 -21.10
C ASN A 31 -36.41 15.35 -21.98
N GLN A 32 -35.58 14.46 -22.54
CA GLN A 32 -36.07 13.26 -23.20
C GLN A 32 -36.80 12.36 -22.20
N VAL A 33 -38.04 11.97 -22.52
CA VAL A 33 -38.81 11.01 -21.71
C VAL A 33 -38.19 9.62 -21.89
N LEU A 34 -37.92 8.94 -20.78
CA LEU A 34 -37.35 7.59 -20.76
C LEU A 34 -38.38 6.61 -20.20
N GLU A 35 -38.40 5.40 -20.74
CA GLU A 35 -39.20 4.30 -20.23
C GLU A 35 -38.45 3.61 -19.08
N LEU A 36 -39.12 3.43 -17.94
CA LEU A 36 -38.60 2.66 -16.83
C LEU A 36 -38.64 1.18 -17.20
N ILE A 37 -37.48 0.59 -17.49
CA ILE A 37 -37.37 -0.83 -17.82
C ILE A 37 -37.49 -1.68 -16.56
N GLU A 38 -36.71 -1.36 -15.52
CA GLU A 38 -36.61 -2.16 -14.30
C GLU A 38 -36.19 -1.30 -13.11
N LEU A 39 -36.68 -1.65 -11.91
CA LEU A 39 -36.26 -1.05 -10.65
C LEU A 39 -35.73 -2.15 -9.73
N ILE A 40 -34.41 -2.18 -9.55
CA ILE A 40 -33.72 -3.18 -8.71
C ILE A 40 -33.28 -2.49 -7.42
N PRO A 41 -33.96 -2.70 -6.28
CA PRO A 41 -33.52 -2.16 -5.00
C PRO A 41 -32.22 -2.85 -4.57
N GLN A 42 -31.15 -2.08 -4.35
CA GLN A 42 -29.86 -2.60 -3.90
C GLN A 42 -29.44 -1.98 -2.56
N GLN A 43 -29.26 -2.84 -1.56
CA GLN A 43 -28.70 -2.44 -0.27
C GLN A 43 -27.19 -2.61 -0.27
N HIS A 44 -26.48 -1.58 0.17
CA HIS A 44 -25.02 -1.59 0.29
C HIS A 44 -24.62 -1.45 1.76
N PHE A 45 -23.56 -2.17 2.14
CA PHE A 45 -22.94 -2.07 3.46
C PHE A 45 -21.54 -1.47 3.34
N THR A 46 -21.13 -0.72 4.36
CA THR A 46 -19.74 -0.29 4.49
C THR A 46 -18.85 -1.50 4.74
N LYS A 47 -17.78 -1.61 3.97
CA LYS A 47 -16.76 -2.64 4.17
C LYS A 47 -15.65 -2.08 5.06
N PRO A 48 -15.07 -2.89 5.96
CA PRO A 48 -13.88 -2.46 6.69
C PRO A 48 -12.72 -2.18 5.73
N PRO A 49 -11.73 -1.39 6.15
CA PRO A 49 -10.53 -1.16 5.36
C PRO A 49 -9.87 -2.48 4.93
N PRO A 50 -9.41 -2.59 3.68
CA PRO A 50 -8.75 -3.81 3.22
C PRO A 50 -7.43 -4.01 3.97
N ARG A 51 -7.13 -5.26 4.32
CA ARG A 51 -5.81 -5.64 4.84
C ARG A 51 -4.73 -5.44 3.78
N TYR A 52 -3.51 -5.23 4.23
CA TYR A 52 -2.34 -5.12 3.37
C TYR A 52 -2.05 -6.45 2.66
N THR A 53 -1.85 -6.37 1.35
CA THR A 53 -1.08 -7.34 0.54
C THR A 53 0.39 -6.92 0.52
N GLU A 54 1.30 -7.78 0.05
CA GLU A 54 2.70 -7.43 -0.18
C GLU A 54 2.85 -6.15 -1.01
N ALA A 55 2.16 -6.07 -2.15
CA ALA A 55 2.24 -4.90 -3.02
C ALA A 55 1.76 -3.60 -2.34
N SER A 56 0.66 -3.66 -1.57
CA SER A 56 0.19 -2.48 -0.85
C SER A 56 1.07 -2.13 0.35
N LEU A 57 1.69 -3.13 1.00
CA LEU A 57 2.62 -2.89 2.10
C LEU A 57 3.89 -2.22 1.58
N VAL A 58 4.48 -2.72 0.49
CA VAL A 58 5.63 -2.09 -0.17
C VAL A 58 5.32 -0.65 -0.57
N LYS A 59 4.16 -0.43 -1.20
CA LYS A 59 3.71 0.93 -1.56
C LYS A 59 3.57 1.84 -0.34
N THR A 60 3.10 1.32 0.78
CA THR A 60 2.94 2.10 2.02
C THR A 60 4.30 2.40 2.66
N LEU A 61 5.22 1.43 2.68
CA LEU A 61 6.59 1.61 3.15
C LEU A 61 7.33 2.70 2.34
N GLU A 62 7.19 2.65 1.01
CA GLU A 62 7.72 3.66 0.10
C GLU A 62 7.12 5.06 0.36
N GLU A 63 5.79 5.15 0.53
CA GLU A 63 5.10 6.42 0.85
C GLU A 63 5.55 7.04 2.17
N TYR A 64 5.93 6.23 3.16
CA TYR A 64 6.46 6.70 4.43
C TYR A 64 7.98 6.89 4.43
N GLY A 65 8.69 6.58 3.34
CA GLY A 65 10.15 6.67 3.26
C GLY A 65 10.88 5.59 4.08
N ILE A 66 10.18 4.52 4.46
CA ILE A 66 10.73 3.44 5.29
C ILE A 66 11.14 2.28 4.38
N GLY A 67 12.42 1.92 4.41
CA GLY A 67 12.98 0.89 3.53
C GLY A 67 13.36 1.41 2.14
N ARG A 68 13.96 0.51 1.35
CA ARG A 68 14.57 0.76 0.03
C ARG A 68 14.28 -0.42 -0.89
N PRO A 69 14.47 -0.28 -2.23
CA PRO A 69 14.28 -1.42 -3.16
C PRO A 69 15.06 -2.68 -2.77
N SER A 70 16.20 -2.52 -2.10
CA SER A 70 17.02 -3.61 -1.57
C SER A 70 16.47 -4.27 -0.29
N THR A 71 15.60 -3.60 0.47
CA THR A 71 15.17 -4.06 1.80
C THR A 71 13.72 -4.52 1.89
N TYR A 72 12.84 -4.12 0.96
CA TYR A 72 11.41 -4.47 1.03
C TYR A 72 11.15 -5.98 1.13
N ALA A 73 11.80 -6.78 0.30
CA ALA A 73 11.66 -8.24 0.34
C ALA A 73 12.17 -8.82 1.66
N ALA A 74 13.29 -8.32 2.17
CA ALA A 74 13.88 -8.77 3.44
C ALA A 74 12.99 -8.43 4.64
N ILE A 75 12.41 -7.21 4.68
CA ILE A 75 11.48 -6.79 5.74
C ILE A 75 10.27 -7.74 5.78
N ILE A 76 9.67 -8.02 4.62
CA ILE A 76 8.51 -8.90 4.51
C ILE A 76 8.87 -10.34 4.92
N SER A 77 10.04 -10.84 4.54
CA SER A 77 10.50 -12.19 4.92
C SER A 77 10.68 -12.30 6.43
N VAL A 78 11.40 -11.35 7.05
CA VAL A 78 11.67 -11.37 8.49
C VAL A 78 10.39 -11.26 9.32
N LEU A 79 9.41 -10.46 8.90
CA LEU A 79 8.12 -10.37 9.59
C LEU A 79 7.36 -11.70 9.59
N GLN A 80 7.50 -12.51 8.54
CA GLN A 80 6.87 -13.83 8.44
C GLN A 80 7.69 -14.90 9.17
N GLU A 81 9.01 -14.92 8.98
CA GLU A 81 9.93 -15.89 9.62
C GLU A 81 9.91 -15.80 11.15
N ARG A 82 9.67 -14.61 11.70
CA ARG A 82 9.56 -14.39 13.15
C ARG A 82 8.13 -14.50 13.69
N ASP A 83 7.20 -14.99 12.89
CA ASP A 83 5.79 -15.18 13.25
C ASP A 83 5.05 -13.90 13.70
N TYR A 84 5.52 -12.71 13.32
CA TYR A 84 4.80 -11.46 13.64
C TYR A 84 3.54 -11.29 12.79
N VAL A 85 3.59 -11.75 11.55
CA VAL A 85 2.47 -11.75 10.61
C VAL A 85 2.39 -13.09 9.90
N ARG A 86 1.19 -13.47 9.45
CA ARG A 86 0.98 -14.57 8.52
C ARG A 86 0.33 -14.07 7.24
N LEU A 87 0.66 -14.70 6.13
CA LEU A 87 -0.02 -14.45 4.86
C LEU A 87 -1.19 -15.43 4.70
N GLU A 88 -2.41 -14.90 4.57
CA GLU A 88 -3.61 -15.69 4.27
C GLU A 88 -4.34 -15.07 3.10
N SER A 89 -4.60 -15.86 2.05
CA SER A 89 -5.21 -15.38 0.79
C SER A 89 -4.53 -14.10 0.25
N ARG A 90 -3.19 -14.05 0.28
CA ARG A 90 -2.35 -12.92 -0.14
C ARG A 90 -2.52 -11.63 0.69
N LYS A 91 -3.07 -11.73 1.90
CA LYS A 91 -3.25 -10.61 2.83
C LYS A 91 -2.52 -10.90 4.13
N PHE A 92 -1.90 -9.89 4.71
CA PHE A 92 -1.24 -9.99 6.01
C PHE A 92 -2.25 -9.97 7.14
N ILE A 93 -2.10 -10.93 8.03
CA ILE A 93 -2.82 -11.02 9.30
C ILE A 93 -1.79 -10.95 10.42
N PRO A 94 -1.85 -9.94 11.29
CA PRO A 94 -0.98 -9.88 12.46
C PRO A 94 -1.27 -11.06 13.39
N GLN A 95 -0.23 -11.74 13.84
CA GLN A 95 -0.34 -12.76 14.87
C GLN A 95 -0.36 -12.12 16.25
N GLU A 96 -0.75 -12.89 17.27
CA GLU A 96 -0.83 -12.43 18.65
C GLU A 96 0.51 -11.90 19.17
N ILE A 97 1.61 -12.63 18.89
CA ILE A 97 2.95 -12.20 19.29
C ILE A 97 3.35 -10.87 18.64
N GLY A 98 3.01 -10.66 17.36
CA GLY A 98 3.24 -9.39 16.67
C GLY A 98 2.45 -8.24 17.28
N MET A 99 1.21 -8.48 17.72
CA MET A 99 0.41 -7.46 18.40
C MET A 99 1.01 -7.09 19.77
N VAL A 100 1.45 -8.09 20.55
CA VAL A 100 2.04 -7.86 21.87
C VAL A 100 3.36 -7.09 21.76
N VAL A 101 4.25 -7.50 20.85
CA VAL A 101 5.53 -6.81 20.63
C VAL A 101 5.30 -5.39 20.13
N ASN A 102 4.41 -5.18 19.15
CA ASN A 102 4.09 -3.85 18.66
C ASN A 102 3.53 -2.95 19.79
N LYS A 103 2.64 -3.49 20.63
CA LYS A 103 2.10 -2.74 21.77
C LYS A 103 3.20 -2.34 22.76
N LEU A 104 4.07 -3.28 23.14
CA LEU A 104 5.19 -3.01 24.04
C LEU A 104 6.11 -1.91 23.49
N LEU A 105 6.48 -1.99 22.22
CA LEU A 105 7.34 -0.99 21.59
C LEU A 105 6.65 0.37 21.49
N LYS A 106 5.35 0.40 21.20
CA LYS A 106 4.59 1.65 21.15
C LYS A 106 4.43 2.31 22.52
N ASP A 107 4.25 1.51 23.57
CA ASP A 107 4.00 2.03 24.92
C ASP A 107 5.29 2.51 25.61
N HIS A 108 6.43 1.85 25.35
CA HIS A 108 7.70 2.16 26.04
C HIS A 108 8.78 2.80 25.15
N PHE A 109 8.71 2.62 23.84
CA PHE A 109 9.76 3.00 22.87
C PHE A 109 9.19 3.76 21.67
N SER A 110 8.11 4.52 21.87
CA SER A 110 7.36 5.20 20.79
C SER A 110 8.23 6.03 19.87
N GLN A 111 9.28 6.66 20.40
CA GLN A 111 10.22 7.48 19.61
C GLN A 111 10.96 6.69 18.53
N TYR A 112 11.26 5.40 18.77
CA TYR A 112 12.06 4.56 17.88
C TYR A 112 11.21 3.81 16.86
N VAL A 113 9.91 3.64 17.12
CA VAL A 113 8.96 2.99 16.20
C VAL A 113 8.08 3.98 15.47
N ASP A 114 8.35 5.27 15.63
CA ASP A 114 7.71 6.33 14.85
C ASP A 114 8.15 6.29 13.39
N TYR A 115 7.20 6.55 12.49
CA TYR A 115 7.46 6.50 11.06
C TYR A 115 8.48 7.55 10.62
N GLN A 116 8.39 8.77 11.16
CA GLN A 116 9.31 9.87 10.80
C GLN A 116 10.70 9.64 11.39
N PHE A 117 10.80 9.05 12.57
CA PHE A 117 12.10 8.62 13.10
C PHE A 117 12.77 7.61 12.18
N THR A 118 12.05 6.55 11.80
CA THR A 118 12.60 5.49 10.95
C THR A 118 13.02 6.02 9.58
N ALA A 119 12.19 6.87 8.96
CA ALA A 119 12.48 7.47 7.66
C ALA A 119 13.72 8.38 7.71
N ARG A 120 13.90 9.16 8.78
CA ARG A 120 15.09 10.01 8.96
C ARG A 120 16.37 9.22 9.06
N ILE A 121 16.38 8.09 9.78
CA ILE A 121 17.56 7.22 9.86
C ILE A 121 17.92 6.68 8.47
N GLU A 122 16.93 6.27 7.68
CA GLU A 122 17.17 5.80 6.31
C GLU A 122 17.74 6.92 5.42
N GLU A 123 17.28 8.16 5.59
CA GLU A 123 17.82 9.34 4.89
C GLU A 123 19.26 9.66 5.32
N GLU A 124 19.56 9.67 6.62
CA GLU A 124 20.91 9.88 7.14
C GLU A 124 21.90 8.83 6.61
N LEU A 125 21.47 7.57 6.49
CA LEU A 125 22.28 6.51 5.89
C LEU A 125 22.54 6.75 4.39
N ASP A 126 21.56 7.27 3.66
CA ASP A 126 21.73 7.66 2.27
C ASP A 126 22.68 8.87 2.13
N ASP A 127 22.62 9.84 3.05
CA ASP A 127 23.53 11.00 3.08
C ASP A 127 24.99 10.56 3.30
N ILE A 128 25.19 9.57 4.18
CA ILE A 128 26.50 8.94 4.40
C ILE A 128 26.97 8.23 3.12
N ALA A 129 26.08 7.51 2.44
CA ALA A 129 26.40 6.82 1.19
C ALA A 129 26.78 7.79 0.07
N ARG A 130 26.20 9.00 0.05
CA ARG A 130 26.56 10.09 -0.88
C ARG A 130 27.82 10.85 -0.46
N GLY A 131 28.32 10.64 0.76
CA GLY A 131 29.49 11.32 1.31
C GLY A 131 29.19 12.73 1.84
N GLU A 132 27.93 13.08 2.05
CA GLU A 132 27.47 14.37 2.58
C GLU A 132 27.66 14.45 4.11
N VAL A 133 27.57 13.30 4.79
CA VAL A 133 27.74 13.17 6.24
C VAL A 133 28.77 12.09 6.56
N GLY A 134 29.60 12.31 7.58
CA GLY A 134 30.53 11.30 8.08
C GLY A 134 29.80 10.24 8.90
N TRP A 135 30.11 8.95 8.67
CA TRP A 135 29.46 7.84 9.41
C TRP A 135 29.73 7.86 10.92
N LYS A 136 30.89 8.37 11.36
CA LYS A 136 31.26 8.39 12.79
C LYS A 136 30.32 9.29 13.62
N PRO A 137 30.08 10.56 13.23
CA PRO A 137 29.07 11.39 13.88
C PRO A 137 27.68 10.74 14.00
N ALA A 138 27.22 10.06 12.94
CA ALA A 138 25.89 9.46 12.92
C ALA A 138 25.72 8.30 13.94
N VAL A 139 26.79 7.54 14.21
CA VAL A 139 26.74 6.38 15.12
C VAL A 139 27.09 6.75 16.58
N GLN A 140 27.72 7.90 16.81
CA GLN A 140 28.17 8.33 18.14
C GLN A 140 27.11 9.09 18.95
N ASN A 141 26.01 9.50 18.33
CA ASN A 141 24.94 10.27 18.97
C ASN A 141 23.90 9.37 19.66
#